data_AF-A0A7K7WTJ4-F1
#
_entry.id   AF-A0A7K7WTJ4-F1
#
_cell.length_a   1.000
_cell.length_b   1.000
_cell.length_c   1.000
_cell.angle_alpha   90.00
_cell.angle_beta   90.00
_cell.angle_gamma   90.00
#
_symmetry.space_group_name_H-M   'P 1'
#
loop_
_entity.id
_entity.type
_entity.pdbx_description
1 polymer ?
#
loop_
_entity_poly.entity_id
_entity_poly.type
_entity_poly.pdbx_seq_one_letter_code
_entity_poly.pdbx_strand_id
1 'polypeptide(L)'
;AMSKSAVKISSDLLSNPLCEQDPAFLEMVTAFDTAMKRMDSFNQEKVGVGDPGGLQFSSVFPSLNVAVKRREQTLQDYRRLQAKVEKYEEKERTGPVLAKLHQ
;
A
#
# COMPACT_ATOMS: atom_id res chain seq x y z
N ALA A 1 14.32 8.56 7.21
CA ALA A 1 13.63 9.38 8.22
C ALA A 1 14.30 10.76 8.33
N MET A 2 15.59 10.81 8.66
CA MET A 2 16.36 12.07 8.78
C MET A 2 16.41 12.92 7.49
N SER A 3 16.60 12.31 6.31
CA SER A 3 16.64 13.04 5.03
C SER A 3 15.31 13.71 4.67
N LYS A 4 14.18 13.06 4.94
CA LYS A 4 12.84 13.62 4.70
C LYS A 4 12.58 14.86 5.56
N SER A 5 12.97 14.83 6.83
CA SER A 5 12.85 15.99 7.72
C SER A 5 13.74 17.14 7.25
N ALA A 6 14.95 16.86 6.76
CA ALA A 6 15.84 17.88 6.21
C ALA A 6 15.30 18.52 4.93
N VAL A 7 14.72 17.75 4.01
CA VAL A 7 14.00 18.26 2.83
C VAL A 7 12.81 19.13 3.22
N LYS A 8 12.07 18.74 4.27
CA LYS A 8 10.96 19.55 4.76
C LYS A 8 11.46 20.90 5.30
N ILE A 9 12.54 20.90 6.09
CA ILE A 9 13.11 22.14 6.63
C ILE A 9 13.61 23.05 5.52
N SER A 10 14.32 22.52 4.51
CA SER A 10 14.81 23.33 3.39
C SER A 10 13.66 23.92 2.56
N SER A 11 12.60 23.14 2.33
CA SER A 11 11.39 23.61 1.65
C SER A 11 10.64 24.67 2.45
N ASP A 12 10.50 24.48 3.77
CA ASP A 12 9.84 25.44 4.66
C ASP A 12 10.60 26.78 4.66
N LEU A 13 11.95 26.74 4.63
CA LEU A 13 12.79 27.95 4.52
C LEU A 13 12.60 28.65 3.18
N LEU A 14 12.60 27.93 2.04
CA LEU A 14 12.35 28.52 0.72
C LEU A 14 10.94 29.13 0.60
N SER A 15 9.96 28.56 1.29
CA SER A 15 8.58 29.08 1.29
C SER A 15 8.39 30.32 2.16
N ASN A 16 9.39 30.69 2.96
CA ASN A 16 9.33 31.85 3.84
C ASN A 16 9.62 33.13 3.05
N PRO A 17 8.74 34.15 3.05
CA PRO A 17 8.97 35.42 2.35
C PRO A 17 10.24 36.18 2.79
N LEU A 18 10.78 35.88 3.97
CA LEU A 18 12.06 36.43 4.42
C LEU A 18 13.24 35.87 3.63
N CYS A 19 13.09 34.67 3.04
CA CYS A 19 14.13 34.05 2.22
C CYS A 19 14.36 34.83 0.92
N GLU A 20 13.29 35.35 0.31
CA GLU A 20 13.36 36.12 -0.94
C GLU A 20 13.94 37.54 -0.76
N GLN A 21 14.00 38.05 0.47
CA GLN A 21 14.45 39.42 0.76
C GLN A 21 15.98 39.58 0.73
N ASP A 22 16.71 38.51 0.97
CA ASP A 22 18.18 38.49 0.90
C ASP A 22 18.63 37.52 -0.19
N PRO A 23 19.14 38.04 -1.34
CA PRO A 23 19.60 37.22 -2.45
C PRO A 23 20.67 36.19 -2.07
N ALA A 24 21.57 36.53 -1.14
CA ALA A 24 22.64 35.63 -0.71
C ALA A 24 22.09 34.50 0.16
N PHE A 25 21.11 34.81 1.01
CA PHE A 25 20.41 33.81 1.80
C PHE A 25 19.54 32.90 0.92
N LEU A 26 18.82 33.46 -0.06
CA LEU A 26 18.04 32.69 -1.04
C LEU A 26 18.92 31.70 -1.80
N GLU A 27 20.08 32.13 -2.29
CA GLU A 27 21.04 31.28 -2.98
C GLU A 27 21.52 30.13 -2.08
N MET A 28 21.89 30.45 -0.84
CA MET A 28 22.33 29.46 0.14
C MET A 28 21.24 28.42 0.45
N VAL A 29 20.01 28.86 0.70
CA VAL A 29 18.88 27.97 1.02
C VAL A 29 18.50 27.12 -0.19
N THR A 30 18.60 27.66 -1.41
CA THR A 30 18.38 26.91 -2.66
C THR A 30 19.43 25.83 -2.86
N ALA A 31 20.71 26.15 -2.61
CA ALA A 31 21.79 25.17 -2.66
C ALA A 31 21.60 24.07 -1.61
N PHE A 32 21.20 24.45 -0.40
CA PHE A 32 20.88 23.53 0.69
C PHE A 32 19.72 22.60 0.32
N ASP A 33 18.60 23.14 -0.17
CA ASP A 33 17.43 22.36 -0.61
C ASP A 33 17.80 21.35 -1.71
N THR A 34 18.60 21.79 -2.68
CA THR A 34 19.11 20.93 -3.74
C THR A 34 19.94 19.78 -3.19
N ALA A 35 20.83 20.06 -2.22
CA ALA A 35 21.64 19.03 -1.56
C ALA A 35 20.77 18.05 -0.75
N MET A 36 19.76 18.54 -0.02
CA MET A 36 18.87 17.70 0.78
C MET A 36 18.02 16.79 -0.11
N LYS A 37 17.49 17.30 -1.23
CA LYS A 37 16.75 16.51 -2.21
C LYS A 37 17.62 15.42 -2.83
N ARG A 38 18.86 15.75 -3.24
CA ARG A 38 19.82 14.75 -3.76
C ARG A 38 20.13 13.66 -2.73
N MET A 39 20.32 14.05 -1.47
CA MET A 39 20.56 13.11 -0.38
C MET A 39 19.34 12.21 -0.11
N ASP A 40 18.11 12.74 -0.14
CA ASP A 40 16.90 11.93 0.02
C ASP A 40 16.73 10.95 -1.15
N SER A 41 16.96 11.39 -2.39
CA SER A 41 16.94 10.51 -3.57
C SER A 41 17.97 9.39 -3.46
N PHE A 42 19.21 9.70 -3.06
CA PHE A 42 20.24 8.69 -2.83
C PHE A 42 19.84 7.69 -1.73
N ASN A 43 19.24 8.18 -0.65
CA ASN A 43 18.74 7.32 0.42
C ASN A 43 17.56 6.45 -0.05
N GLN A 44 16.68 6.98 -0.91
CA GLN A 44 15.58 6.21 -1.51
C GLN A 44 16.11 5.11 -2.45
N GLU A 45 17.13 5.40 -3.25
CA GLU A 45 17.78 4.39 -4.10
C GLU A 45 18.41 3.28 -3.24
N LYS A 46 19.12 3.64 -2.17
CA LYS A 46 19.69 2.68 -1.22
C LYS A 46 18.61 1.85 -0.49
N VAL A 47 17.49 2.45 -0.12
CA VAL A 47 16.35 1.74 0.50
C VAL A 47 15.62 0.86 -0.52
N GLY A 48 15.51 1.30 -1.78
CA GLY A 48 14.90 0.53 -2.87
C GLY A 48 15.71 -0.70 -3.29
N VAL A 49 17.04 -0.67 -3.13
CA VAL A 49 17.92 -1.84 -3.32
C VAL A 49 17.99 -2.73 -2.07
N GLY A 50 17.77 -2.16 -0.88
CA GLY A 50 17.89 -2.84 0.41
C GLY A 50 16.64 -3.57 0.91
N ASP A 51 15.48 -3.36 0.28
CA ASP A 51 14.26 -4.10 0.60
C ASP A 51 13.99 -5.18 -0.46
N PRO A 52 14.41 -6.44 -0.26
CA PRO A 52 13.99 -7.54 -1.14
C PRO A 52 12.47 -7.77 -1.14
N GLY A 53 11.70 -7.09 -0.28
CA GLY A 53 10.24 -7.04 -0.30
C GLY A 53 9.64 -5.82 -1.01
N GLY A 54 10.47 -4.85 -1.42
CA GLY A 54 10.04 -3.52 -1.91
C GLY A 54 9.86 -3.44 -3.41
N LEU A 55 10.46 -4.36 -4.16
CA LEU A 55 9.93 -4.75 -5.46
C LEU A 55 8.60 -5.44 -5.16
N GLN A 56 7.50 -4.69 -5.22
CA GLN A 56 6.20 -5.31 -5.38
C GLN A 56 6.28 -6.16 -6.65
N PHE A 57 6.57 -7.45 -6.51
CA PHE A 57 6.53 -8.44 -7.60
C PHE A 57 5.19 -8.41 -8.32
N SER A 58 4.18 -7.87 -7.65
CA SER A 58 2.90 -7.40 -8.17
C SER A 58 3.05 -6.55 -9.46
N SER A 59 3.95 -5.57 -9.48
CA SER A 59 4.22 -4.69 -10.63
C SER A 59 5.03 -5.40 -11.73
N VAL A 60 5.98 -6.25 -11.33
CA VAL A 60 6.91 -6.94 -12.24
C VAL A 60 6.22 -8.05 -13.03
N PHE A 61 5.18 -8.68 -12.46
CA PHE A 61 4.43 -9.75 -13.10
C PHE A 61 2.93 -9.47 -13.12
N PRO A 62 2.45 -8.62 -14.06
CA PRO A 62 1.02 -8.26 -14.15
C PRO A 62 0.09 -9.47 -14.24
N SER A 63 0.51 -10.53 -14.94
CA SER A 63 -0.26 -11.78 -15.07
C SER A 63 -0.40 -12.54 -13.75
N LEU A 64 0.67 -12.62 -12.95
CA LEU A 64 0.65 -13.24 -11.61
C LEU A 64 -0.31 -12.48 -10.69
N ASN A 65 -0.29 -11.15 -10.76
CA ASN A 65 -1.17 -10.29 -9.99
C ASN A 65 -2.65 -10.53 -10.29
N VAL A 66 -3.00 -10.69 -11.57
CA VAL A 66 -4.37 -11.04 -11.99
C VAL A 66 -4.74 -12.45 -11.52
N ALA A 67 -3.82 -13.40 -11.59
CA ALA A 67 -4.05 -14.76 -11.11
C ALA A 67 -4.32 -14.80 -9.60
N VAL A 68 -3.57 -14.03 -8.81
CA VAL A 68 -3.78 -13.90 -7.35
C VAL A 68 -5.13 -13.26 -7.05
N LYS A 69 -5.51 -12.18 -7.74
CA LYS A 69 -6.83 -11.55 -7.59
C LYS A 69 -7.98 -12.52 -7.93
N ARG A 70 -7.85 -13.27 -9.02
CA ARG A 70 -8.84 -14.29 -9.41
C ARG A 70 -8.97 -15.39 -8.35
N ARG A 71 -7.83 -15.89 -7.85
CA ARG A 71 -7.82 -16.89 -6.76
C ARG A 71 -8.55 -16.38 -5.53
N GLU A 72 -8.28 -15.14 -5.11
CA GLU A 72 -8.92 -14.57 -3.93
C GLU A 72 -10.42 -14.39 -4.11
N GLN A 73 -10.86 -13.96 -5.30
CA GLN A 73 -12.28 -13.87 -5.64
C GLN A 73 -12.96 -15.25 -5.56
N THR A 74 -12.39 -16.27 -6.19
CA THR A 74 -12.93 -17.64 -6.15
C THR A 74 -12.97 -18.19 -4.72
N LEU A 75 -11.98 -17.85 -3.90
CA LEU A 75 -11.95 -18.27 -2.49
C LEU A 75 -13.06 -17.61 -1.67
N GLN A 76 -13.35 -16.33 -1.90
CA GLN A 76 -14.48 -15.65 -1.25
C GLN A 76 -15.82 -16.25 -1.69
N ASP A 77 -15.98 -16.53 -2.98
CA ASP A 77 -17.20 -17.16 -3.51
C ASP A 77 -17.40 -18.56 -2.93
N TYR A 78 -16.33 -19.35 -2.81
CA TYR A 78 -16.34 -20.65 -2.14
C TYR A 78 -16.82 -20.53 -0.70
N ARG A 79 -16.23 -19.62 0.10
CA ARG A 79 -16.64 -19.41 1.51
C ARG A 79 -18.11 -19.02 1.63
N ARG A 80 -18.60 -18.18 0.71
CA ARG A 80 -20.02 -17.78 0.67
C ARG A 80 -20.93 -18.96 0.34
N LEU A 81 -20.53 -19.82 -0.58
CA LEU A 81 -21.31 -21.00 -0.96
C LEU A 81 -21.29 -22.04 0.16
N GLN A 82 -20.14 -22.26 0.79
CA GLN A 82 -19.97 -23.13 1.93
C GLN A 82 -20.91 -22.75 3.09
N ALA A 83 -20.96 -21.46 3.45
CA ALA A 83 -21.88 -20.97 4.48
C ALA A 83 -23.37 -21.19 4.12
N LYS A 84 -23.71 -21.19 2.83
CA LYS A 84 -25.08 -21.54 2.38
C LYS A 84 -25.36 -23.02 2.55
N VAL A 85 -24.41 -23.90 2.19
CA VAL A 85 -24.52 -25.35 2.37
C VAL A 85 -24.74 -25.67 3.85
N GLU A 86 -23.90 -25.15 4.73
CA GLU A 86 -24.02 -25.36 6.19
C GLU A 86 -25.39 -24.91 6.71
N LYS A 87 -25.88 -23.75 6.25
CA LYS A 87 -27.21 -23.26 6.60
C LYS A 87 -28.34 -24.16 6.09
N TYR A 88 -28.20 -24.76 4.91
CA TYR A 88 -29.20 -25.69 4.38
C TYR A 88 -29.17 -27.03 5.11
N GLU A 89 -27.99 -27.57 5.40
CA GLU A 89 -27.84 -28.79 6.20
C GLU A 89 -28.44 -28.64 7.60
N GLU A 90 -28.23 -27.48 8.25
CA GLU A 90 -28.83 -27.19 9.55
C GLU A 90 -30.36 -27.11 9.46
N LYS A 91 -30.90 -26.56 8.38
CA LYS A 91 -32.35 -26.54 8.11
C LYS A 91 -32.90 -27.94 7.85
N GLU A 92 -32.22 -28.78 7.10
CA GLU A 92 -32.65 -30.17 6.88
C GLU A 92 -32.62 -31.00 8.16
N ARG A 93 -31.77 -30.61 9.11
CA ARG A 93 -31.68 -31.23 10.44
C ARG A 93 -32.80 -30.78 11.40
N THR A 94 -33.65 -29.83 11.02
CA THR A 94 -34.82 -29.45 11.84
C THR A 94 -35.99 -30.43 11.67
N GLY A 95 -36.63 -30.80 12.79
CA GLY A 95 -37.64 -31.86 12.91
C GLY A 95 -38.80 -31.87 11.89
N PRO A 96 -39.31 -30.73 11.38
CA PRO A 96 -40.37 -30.72 10.37
C PRO A 96 -39.97 -31.25 8.98
N VAL A 97 -38.68 -31.24 8.62
CA VAL A 97 -38.20 -31.69 7.30
C VAL A 97 -37.97 -33.20 7.29
N LEU A 98 -37.42 -33.76 8.37
CA LEU A 98 -37.27 -35.22 8.55
C LEU A 98 -38.60 -35.98 8.49
N ALA A 99 -39.69 -35.37 8.95
CA ALA A 99 -41.02 -35.95 8.92
C ALA A 99 -41.64 -36.01 7.51
N LYS A 100 -41.24 -35.13 6.59
CA LYS A 100 -41.74 -35.11 5.20
C LYS A 100 -40.98 -36.04 4.26
N LEU A 101 -39.79 -36.49 4.64
CA LEU A 101 -38.97 -37.41 3.85
C LEU A 101 -39.33 -38.90 4.08
N HIS A 102 -40.04 -39.21 5.17
CA HIS A 102 -40.46 -40.57 5.55
C HIS A 102 -41.95 -40.88 5.26
N GLN A 103 -42.59 -40.09 4.40
CA GLN A 103 -43.99 -40.32 4.00
C GLN A 103 -44.10 -40.89 2.58
#